data_AF-A0A3D5QCW0-F1
#
_entry.id   AF-A0A3D5QCW0-F1
#
_cell.length_a   1.000
_cell.length_b   1.000
_cell.length_c   1.000
_cell.angle_alpha   90.00
_cell.angle_beta   90.00
_cell.angle_gamma   90.00
#
_symmetry.space_group_name_H-M   'P 1'
#
loop_
_entity.id
_entity.type
_entity.pdbx_description
1 polymer ?
#
loop_
_entity_poly.entity_id
_entity_poly.type
_entity_poly.pdbx_seq_one_letter_code
_entity_poly.pdbx_strand_id
1 'polypeptide(L)'
;ARSAGKKITYQGKEYEVEELGHDSFEDVDIALFSAGGGRSLEFAPSAAKAGAVVIDNSSAYRMDDDVPLVVPEVNPDDAFKHKGIIANPNCTTIIMVVALKPLYDFSKIERVVVSSYQSASGAGAQGMYELEEQAKAWAKGEKLNVENFQYQLLFNVIPHVDKFMENGYTKEEMK
;
A
#
# COMPACT_ATOMS: atom_id res chain seq x y z
N ALA A 1 7.75 11.51 16.39
CA ALA A 1 8.93 12.42 16.45
C ALA A 1 9.98 12.30 15.32
N ARG A 2 10.05 11.27 14.44
CA ARG A 2 11.16 11.16 13.44
C ARG A 2 11.16 12.18 12.30
N SER A 3 9.98 12.65 11.87
CA SER A 3 9.83 13.55 10.71
C SER A 3 9.17 14.88 11.05
N ALA A 4 8.75 15.07 12.30
CA ALA A 4 8.07 16.29 12.73
C ALA A 4 8.99 17.52 12.53
N GLY A 5 8.42 18.64 12.10
CA GLY A 5 9.14 19.87 11.78
C GLY A 5 9.77 19.91 10.38
N LYS A 6 9.72 18.82 9.61
CA LYS A 6 10.11 18.86 8.19
C LYS A 6 9.10 19.69 7.40
N LYS A 7 9.57 20.42 6.40
CA LYS A 7 8.70 21.14 5.48
C LYS A 7 8.49 20.35 4.19
N ILE A 8 7.25 20.30 3.72
CA ILE A 8 6.87 19.77 2.42
C ILE A 8 6.20 20.86 1.59
N THR A 9 6.46 20.88 0.28
CA THR A 9 5.83 21.83 -0.63
C THR A 9 4.70 21.14 -1.40
N TYR A 10 3.51 21.72 -1.36
CA TYR A 10 2.38 21.29 -2.16
C TYR A 10 1.69 22.51 -2.77
N GLN A 11 1.50 22.49 -4.10
CA GLN A 11 0.92 23.61 -4.86
C GLN A 11 1.54 24.98 -4.55
N GLY A 12 2.86 25.03 -4.38
CA GLY A 12 3.59 26.28 -4.08
C GLY A 12 3.44 26.80 -2.65
N LYS A 13 2.72 26.09 -1.77
CA LYS A 13 2.63 26.38 -0.34
C LYS A 13 3.49 25.39 0.45
N GLU A 14 4.19 25.90 1.47
CA GLU A 14 4.88 25.07 2.45
C GLU A 14 3.92 24.61 3.54
N TYR A 15 4.03 23.34 3.91
CA TYR A 15 3.34 22.73 5.04
C TYR A 15 4.39 22.10 5.96
N GLU A 16 4.19 22.25 7.26
CA GLU A 16 5.02 21.60 8.26
C GLU A 16 4.47 20.20 8.57
N VAL A 17 5.35 19.22 8.66
CA VAL A 17 4.98 17.86 9.07
C VAL A 17 4.80 17.86 10.58
N GLU A 18 3.60 17.53 11.03
CA GLU A 18 3.26 17.46 12.45
C GLU A 18 3.56 16.07 13.03
N GLU A 19 3.68 16.00 14.36
CA GLU A 19 3.75 14.72 15.04
C GLU A 19 2.36 14.08 15.12
N LEU A 20 2.29 12.80 14.75
CA LEU A 20 1.07 12.01 14.86
C LEU A 20 0.78 11.67 16.34
N GLY A 21 -0.38 12.13 16.82
CA GLY A 21 -0.98 11.85 18.12
C GLY A 21 -2.44 11.42 17.98
N HIS A 22 -3.08 11.11 19.10
CA HIS A 22 -4.50 10.69 19.12
C HIS A 22 -5.48 11.86 18.88
N ASP A 23 -5.02 13.08 19.12
CA ASP A 23 -5.70 14.36 18.96
C ASP A 23 -5.38 15.05 17.61
N SER A 24 -4.51 14.48 16.77
CA SER A 24 -4.10 15.06 15.48
C SER A 24 -5.19 15.15 14.42
N PHE A 25 -6.42 14.74 14.72
CA PHE A 25 -7.51 14.60 13.75
C PHE A 25 -8.67 15.58 14.00
N GLU A 26 -8.49 16.54 14.89
CA GLU A 26 -9.43 17.66 15.06
C GLU A 26 -9.56 18.45 13.74
N ASP A 27 -10.79 18.79 13.37
CA ASP A 27 -11.13 19.50 12.11
C ASP A 27 -10.66 18.80 10.82
N VAL A 28 -10.43 17.49 10.86
CA VAL A 28 -10.09 16.67 9.68
C VAL A 28 -11.34 15.93 9.19
N ASP A 29 -11.78 16.22 7.97
CA ASP A 29 -12.89 15.48 7.35
C ASP A 29 -12.43 14.14 6.76
N ILE A 30 -11.26 14.11 6.11
CA ILE A 30 -10.71 12.94 5.40
C ILE A 30 -9.25 12.75 5.80
N ALA A 31 -8.90 11.53 6.22
CA ALA A 31 -7.53 11.17 6.59
C ALA A 31 -6.98 10.06 5.70
N LEU A 32 -5.93 10.37 4.93
CA LEU A 32 -5.26 9.40 4.04
C LEU A 32 -4.12 8.71 4.79
N PHE A 33 -4.30 7.44 5.14
CA PHE A 33 -3.35 6.67 5.94
C PHE A 33 -2.42 5.86 5.03
N SER A 34 -1.11 6.12 5.14
CA SER A 34 -0.07 5.36 4.43
C SER A 34 1.23 5.23 5.26
N ALA A 35 1.07 5.03 6.57
CA ALA A 35 2.18 4.93 7.54
C ALA A 35 2.40 3.49 8.07
N GLY A 36 1.82 2.48 7.41
CA GLY A 36 1.94 1.07 7.76
C GLY A 36 0.87 0.58 8.75
N GLY A 37 0.70 -0.75 8.82
CA GLY A 37 -0.43 -1.38 9.50
C GLY A 37 -0.47 -1.15 11.01
N GLY A 38 0.68 -1.16 11.69
CA GLY A 38 0.72 -0.92 13.14
C GLY A 38 0.21 0.48 13.52
N ARG A 39 0.59 1.50 12.75
CA ARG A 39 0.10 2.87 12.96
C ARG A 39 -1.36 3.02 12.59
N SER A 40 -1.82 2.32 11.57
CA SER A 40 -3.24 2.30 11.22
C SER A 40 -4.09 1.73 12.36
N LEU A 41 -3.70 0.57 12.91
CA LEU A 41 -4.39 -0.06 14.04
C LEU A 41 -4.45 0.84 15.29
N GLU A 42 -3.40 1.63 15.53
CA GLU A 42 -3.30 2.53 16.68
C GLU A 42 -4.11 3.82 16.50
N PHE A 43 -4.01 4.47 15.34
CA PHE A 43 -4.50 5.84 15.14
C PHE A 43 -5.77 5.95 14.29
N ALA A 44 -6.07 5.00 13.40
CA ALA A 44 -7.28 5.06 12.57
C ALA A 44 -8.57 5.11 13.42
N PRO A 45 -8.70 4.37 14.54
CA PRO A 45 -9.86 4.51 15.42
C PRO A 45 -9.97 5.90 16.06
N SER A 46 -8.84 6.58 16.30
CA SER A 46 -8.82 7.92 16.88
C SER A 46 -9.31 8.95 15.87
N ALA A 47 -8.85 8.85 14.62
CA ALA A 47 -9.31 9.66 13.50
C ALA A 47 -10.82 9.48 13.25
N ALA A 48 -11.28 8.22 13.17
CA ALA A 48 -12.70 7.90 13.00
C ALA A 48 -13.56 8.46 14.14
N LYS A 49 -13.07 8.38 15.39
CA LYS A 49 -13.75 8.95 16.57
C LYS A 49 -13.81 10.48 16.54
N ALA A 50 -12.81 11.14 15.98
CA ALA A 50 -12.79 12.60 15.79
C ALA A 50 -13.74 13.08 14.68
N GLY A 51 -14.30 12.16 13.89
CA GLY A 51 -15.25 12.46 12.81
C GLY A 51 -14.65 12.32 11.41
N ALA A 52 -13.35 12.06 11.29
CA ALA A 52 -12.70 11.86 10.00
C ALA A 52 -13.10 10.53 9.35
N VAL A 53 -13.19 10.51 8.02
CA VAL A 53 -13.20 9.26 7.26
C VAL A 53 -11.77 8.88 6.91
N VAL A 54 -11.32 7.74 7.43
CA VAL A 54 -9.99 7.21 7.18
C VAL A 54 -9.99 6.37 5.91
N ILE A 55 -9.07 6.66 4.99
CA ILE A 55 -8.78 5.83 3.82
C ILE A 55 -7.41 5.19 4.06
N ASP A 56 -7.38 3.90 4.40
CA ASP A 56 -6.17 3.20 4.82
C ASP A 56 -5.58 2.31 3.70
N ASN A 57 -4.37 2.67 3.26
CA ASN A 57 -3.56 1.92 2.29
C ASN A 57 -2.87 0.69 2.91
N SER A 58 -2.88 0.55 4.23
CA SER A 58 -2.26 -0.60 4.88
C SER A 58 -3.08 -1.89 4.75
N SER A 59 -2.51 -3.02 5.15
CA SER A 59 -3.24 -4.28 5.22
C SER A 59 -4.04 -4.46 6.51
N ALA A 60 -4.09 -3.47 7.40
CA ALA A 60 -4.62 -3.61 8.76
C ALA A 60 -6.09 -4.02 8.80
N TYR A 61 -6.92 -3.40 7.96
CA TYR A 61 -8.37 -3.56 7.99
C TYR A 61 -8.95 -4.29 6.77
N ARG A 62 -8.10 -4.81 5.87
CA ARG A 62 -8.58 -5.41 4.60
C ARG A 62 -9.47 -6.64 4.78
N MET A 63 -9.31 -7.35 5.90
CA MET A 63 -10.04 -8.56 6.24
C MET A 63 -11.06 -8.34 7.37
N ASP A 64 -11.30 -7.09 7.74
CA ASP A 64 -12.27 -6.75 8.77
C ASP A 64 -13.66 -6.65 8.13
N ASP A 65 -14.61 -7.48 8.59
CA ASP A 65 -15.97 -7.58 8.03
C ASP A 65 -16.76 -6.26 8.16
N ASP A 66 -16.39 -5.39 9.11
CA ASP A 66 -17.04 -4.10 9.34
C ASP A 66 -16.41 -2.95 8.52
N VAL A 67 -15.30 -3.21 7.81
CA VAL A 67 -14.57 -2.20 7.02
C VAL A 67 -14.68 -2.52 5.53
N PRO A 68 -15.29 -1.63 4.71
CA PRO A 68 -15.39 -1.86 3.29
C PRO A 68 -14.00 -1.83 2.62
N LEU A 69 -13.72 -2.86 1.81
CA LEU A 69 -12.54 -2.94 0.96
C LEU A 69 -12.92 -2.45 -0.45
N VAL A 70 -12.46 -1.26 -0.82
CA VAL A 70 -13.02 -0.54 -1.97
C VAL A 70 -12.03 -0.40 -3.12
N VAL A 71 -12.49 -0.74 -4.32
CA VAL A 71 -11.93 -0.32 -5.60
C VAL A 71 -13.01 0.48 -6.33
N PRO A 72 -12.84 1.79 -6.56
CA PRO A 72 -13.89 2.65 -7.12
C PRO A 72 -14.47 2.15 -8.45
N GLU A 73 -13.66 1.53 -9.31
CA GLU A 73 -14.09 0.99 -10.60
C GLU A 73 -14.86 -0.35 -10.49
N VAL A 74 -14.87 -0.96 -9.31
CA VAL A 74 -15.42 -2.30 -9.07
C VAL A 74 -16.63 -2.26 -8.14
N ASN A 75 -16.51 -1.59 -7.00
CA ASN A 75 -17.50 -1.55 -5.93
C ASN A 75 -17.55 -0.18 -5.22
N PRO A 76 -17.82 0.93 -5.95
CA PRO A 76 -17.79 2.28 -5.38
C PRO A 76 -18.81 2.48 -4.25
N ASP A 77 -19.99 1.85 -4.36
CA ASP A 77 -21.08 2.03 -3.39
C ASP A 77 -20.75 1.47 -2.00
N ASP A 78 -19.78 0.57 -1.89
CA ASP A 78 -19.34 0.03 -0.61
C ASP A 78 -18.65 1.08 0.26
N ALA A 79 -18.07 2.13 -0.35
CA ALA A 79 -17.48 3.23 0.40
C ALA A 79 -18.51 3.87 1.35
N PHE A 80 -19.77 4.03 0.93
CA PHE A 80 -20.81 4.67 1.75
C PHE A 80 -21.32 3.80 2.91
N LYS A 81 -20.87 2.54 3.01
CA LYS A 81 -21.18 1.62 4.11
C LYS A 81 -20.17 1.72 5.25
N HIS A 82 -19.14 2.57 5.13
CA HIS A 82 -18.08 2.69 6.11
C HIS A 82 -18.58 3.09 7.50
N LYS A 83 -17.86 2.65 8.53
CA LYS A 83 -18.05 3.12 9.92
C LYS A 83 -16.92 4.05 10.38
N GLY A 84 -16.41 4.86 9.44
CA GLY A 84 -15.32 5.82 9.65
C GLY A 84 -13.97 5.37 9.08
N ILE A 85 -13.87 4.12 8.62
CA ILE A 85 -12.66 3.58 7.98
C ILE A 85 -13.06 2.88 6.67
N ILE A 86 -12.28 3.11 5.61
CA ILE A 86 -12.32 2.42 4.33
C ILE A 86 -10.94 1.80 4.11
N ALA A 87 -10.90 0.51 3.80
CA ALA A 87 -9.65 -0.16 3.45
C ALA A 87 -9.38 -0.06 1.94
N ASN A 88 -8.13 0.24 1.59
CA ASN A 88 -7.65 0.16 0.22
C ASN A 88 -6.96 -1.20 -0.01
N PRO A 89 -7.31 -1.95 -1.08
CA PRO A 89 -6.75 -3.28 -1.32
C PRO A 89 -5.26 -3.29 -1.67
N ASN A 90 -4.69 -4.49 -1.80
CA ASN A 90 -3.32 -4.65 -2.27
C ASN A 90 -3.19 -4.11 -3.71
N CYS A 91 -2.03 -3.54 -4.04
CA CYS A 91 -1.74 -2.98 -5.35
C CYS A 91 -1.94 -3.99 -6.51
N THR A 92 -1.51 -5.24 -6.34
CA THR A 92 -1.70 -6.31 -7.33
C THR A 92 -3.17 -6.69 -7.48
N THR A 93 -3.93 -6.72 -6.37
CA THR A 93 -5.37 -6.97 -6.39
C THR A 93 -6.08 -5.87 -7.18
N ILE A 94 -5.81 -4.59 -6.91
CA ILE A 94 -6.45 -3.44 -7.57
C ILE A 94 -6.27 -3.52 -9.09
N ILE A 95 -5.02 -3.63 -9.56
CA ILE A 95 -4.76 -3.65 -11.01
C ILE A 95 -5.43 -4.86 -11.70
N MET A 96 -5.51 -5.99 -11.00
CA MET A 96 -6.14 -7.19 -11.52
C MET A 96 -7.66 -7.02 -11.59
N VAL A 97 -8.32 -6.60 -10.50
CA VAL A 97 -9.78 -6.55 -10.46
C VAL A 97 -10.35 -5.45 -11.36
N VAL A 98 -9.64 -4.33 -11.53
CA VAL A 98 -10.04 -3.29 -12.50
C VAL A 98 -10.03 -3.86 -13.91
N ALA A 99 -8.99 -4.62 -14.29
CA ALA A 99 -8.91 -5.26 -15.60
C ALA A 99 -9.96 -6.38 -15.79
N LEU A 100 -10.26 -7.13 -14.72
CA LEU A 100 -11.19 -8.26 -14.77
C LEU A 100 -12.66 -7.84 -14.66
N LYS A 101 -12.98 -6.67 -14.08
CA LYS A 101 -14.36 -6.27 -13.82
C LYS A 101 -15.28 -6.29 -15.05
N PRO A 102 -14.88 -5.75 -16.22
CA PRO A 102 -15.72 -5.83 -17.42
C PRO A 102 -15.98 -7.27 -17.88
N LEU A 103 -14.99 -8.15 -17.74
CA LEU A 103 -15.13 -9.57 -18.07
C LEU A 103 -16.08 -10.26 -17.10
N TYR A 104 -15.94 -10.00 -15.80
CA TYR A 104 -16.79 -10.54 -14.74
C TYR A 104 -18.26 -10.10 -14.86
N ASP A 105 -18.50 -8.89 -15.35
CA ASP A 105 -19.85 -8.37 -15.60
C ASP A 105 -20.47 -9.01 -16.84
N PHE A 106 -19.67 -9.28 -17.87
CA PHE A 106 -20.12 -9.97 -19.07
C PHE A 106 -20.41 -11.45 -18.82
N SER A 107 -19.50 -12.15 -18.15
CA SER A 107 -19.64 -13.56 -17.78
C SER A 107 -18.88 -13.83 -16.50
N LYS A 108 -19.52 -14.52 -15.55
CA LYS A 108 -18.90 -14.82 -14.25
C LYS A 108 -17.62 -15.64 -14.45
N ILE A 109 -16.55 -15.16 -13.83
CA ILE A 109 -15.24 -15.81 -13.84
C ILE A 109 -15.24 -16.91 -12.78
N GLU A 110 -14.92 -18.14 -13.17
CA GLU A 110 -14.85 -19.28 -12.25
C GLU A 110 -13.46 -19.48 -11.63
N ARG A 111 -12.39 -19.14 -12.38
CA ARG A 111 -11.02 -19.30 -11.93
C ARG A 111 -10.09 -18.28 -12.58
N VAL A 112 -9.16 -17.76 -11.79
CA VAL A 112 -8.06 -16.92 -12.24
C VAL A 112 -6.74 -17.59 -11.85
N VAL A 113 -5.75 -17.53 -12.74
CA VAL A 113 -4.36 -17.88 -12.44
C VAL A 113 -3.51 -16.70 -12.91
N VAL A 114 -2.75 -16.11 -11.99
CA VAL A 114 -1.93 -14.91 -12.26
C VAL A 114 -0.47 -15.19 -11.94
N SER A 115 0.41 -14.77 -12.83
CA SER A 115 1.85 -14.64 -12.56
C SER A 115 2.18 -13.15 -12.53
N SER A 116 2.57 -12.64 -11.36
CA SER A 116 2.84 -11.20 -11.18
C SER A 116 4.28 -10.84 -11.54
N TYR A 117 4.45 -9.67 -12.15
CA TYR A 117 5.76 -9.07 -12.44
C TYR A 117 5.82 -7.72 -11.73
N GLN A 118 6.01 -7.78 -10.42
CA GLN A 118 5.96 -6.60 -9.56
C GLN A 118 7.23 -5.76 -9.68
N SER A 119 7.08 -4.44 -9.67
CA SER A 119 8.22 -3.52 -9.75
C SER A 119 8.81 -3.22 -8.37
N ALA A 120 10.03 -2.68 -8.33
CA ALA A 120 10.73 -2.27 -7.11
C ALA A 120 9.94 -1.26 -6.25
N SER A 121 8.99 -0.52 -6.83
CA SER A 121 8.17 0.45 -6.07
C SER A 121 7.30 -0.19 -5.00
N GLY A 122 6.97 -1.49 -5.14
CA GLY A 122 6.25 -2.25 -4.10
C GLY A 122 7.04 -2.38 -2.79
N ALA A 123 8.37 -2.34 -2.85
CA ALA A 123 9.25 -2.29 -1.68
C ALA A 123 9.45 -0.85 -1.15
N GLY A 124 8.78 0.13 -1.73
CA GLY A 124 8.86 1.54 -1.37
C GLY A 124 10.08 2.26 -1.97
N ALA A 125 10.25 3.53 -1.55
CA ALA A 125 11.26 4.42 -2.12
C ALA A 125 12.70 3.89 -2.01
N GLN A 126 13.01 3.16 -0.93
CA GLN A 126 14.34 2.56 -0.74
C GLN A 126 14.60 1.41 -1.71
N GLY A 127 13.60 0.59 -2.02
CA GLY A 127 13.72 -0.46 -3.03
C GLY A 127 13.95 0.12 -4.44
N MET A 128 13.27 1.22 -4.77
CA MET A 128 13.52 1.94 -6.04
C MET A 128 14.94 2.51 -6.09
N TYR A 129 15.37 3.18 -5.01
CA TYR A 129 16.71 3.75 -4.91
C TYR A 129 17.80 2.68 -5.03
N GLU A 130 17.63 1.54 -4.36
CA GLU A 130 18.58 0.43 -4.47
C GLU A 130 18.69 -0.12 -5.90
N LEU A 131 17.57 -0.29 -6.60
CA LEU A 131 17.61 -0.75 -7.99
C LEU A 131 18.34 0.25 -8.90
N GLU A 132 18.14 1.56 -8.67
CA GLU A 132 18.85 2.63 -9.38
C GLU A 132 20.35 2.60 -9.08
N GLU A 133 20.75 2.45 -7.82
CA GLU A 133 22.15 2.35 -7.43
C GLU A 133 22.82 1.09 -7.96
N GLN A 134 22.12 -0.05 -7.97
CA GLN A 134 22.59 -1.25 -8.66
C GLN A 134 22.85 -0.97 -10.14
N ALA A 135 21.94 -0.28 -10.83
CA ALA A 135 22.13 0.06 -12.24
C ALA A 135 23.35 0.97 -12.48
N LYS A 136 23.55 1.98 -11.63
CA LYS A 136 24.72 2.88 -11.70
C LYS A 136 26.04 2.15 -11.43
N ALA A 137 26.08 1.31 -10.40
CA ALA A 137 27.27 0.53 -10.06
C ALA A 137 27.62 -0.44 -11.20
N TRP A 138 26.62 -1.12 -11.76
CA TRP A 138 26.81 -2.01 -12.91
C TRP A 138 27.42 -1.27 -14.11
N ALA A 139 26.92 -0.08 -14.43
CA ALA A 139 27.42 0.72 -15.55
C ALA A 139 28.89 1.15 -15.37
N LYS A 140 29.37 1.22 -14.13
CA LYS A 140 30.77 1.53 -13.79
C LYS A 140 31.67 0.30 -13.63
N GLY A 141 31.11 -0.91 -13.74
CA GLY A 141 31.83 -2.15 -13.44
C GLY A 141 32.13 -2.33 -11.93
N GLU A 142 31.35 -1.67 -11.08
CA GLU A 142 31.48 -1.73 -9.62
C GLU A 142 30.67 -2.90 -9.05
N LYS A 143 30.94 -3.25 -7.79
CA LYS A 143 30.18 -4.28 -7.07
C LYS A 143 28.75 -3.82 -6.84
N LEU A 144 27.79 -4.71 -7.11
CA LEU A 144 26.37 -4.49 -6.80
C LEU A 144 26.10 -4.77 -5.32
N ASN A 145 25.50 -3.80 -4.64
CA ASN A 145 25.10 -3.92 -3.24
C ASN A 145 23.61 -4.24 -3.13
N VAL A 146 23.28 -5.07 -2.14
CA VAL A 146 21.93 -5.54 -1.85
C VAL A 146 21.67 -5.24 -0.37
N GLU A 147 20.70 -4.38 -0.08
CA GLU A 147 20.43 -3.89 1.28
C GLU A 147 18.96 -4.04 1.68
N ASN A 148 18.04 -3.73 0.77
CA ASN A 148 16.60 -3.68 0.95
C ASN A 148 15.90 -4.90 0.32
N PHE A 149 16.50 -5.53 -0.69
CA PHE A 149 16.03 -6.80 -1.25
C PHE A 149 16.74 -7.99 -0.61
N GLN A 150 16.16 -9.19 -0.72
CA GLN A 150 16.82 -10.42 -0.28
C GLN A 150 17.99 -10.82 -1.19
N TYR A 151 17.89 -10.46 -2.46
CA TYR A 151 18.86 -10.75 -3.52
C TYR A 151 18.96 -9.57 -4.47
N GLN A 152 19.99 -9.54 -5.30
CA GLN A 152 20.13 -8.57 -6.39
C GLN A 152 18.87 -8.58 -7.25
N LEU A 153 18.32 -7.40 -7.53
CA LEU A 153 17.14 -7.26 -8.39
C LEU A 153 17.53 -6.88 -9.81
N LEU A 154 18.58 -6.07 -10.00
CA LEU A 154 19.04 -5.70 -11.34
C LEU A 154 19.36 -6.95 -12.18
N PHE A 155 18.74 -7.06 -13.36
CA PHE A 155 18.87 -8.20 -14.28
C PHE A 155 18.49 -9.57 -13.66
N ASN A 156 17.67 -9.57 -12.62
CA ASN A 156 17.22 -10.77 -11.95
C ASN A 156 15.72 -10.69 -11.60
N VAL A 157 15.15 -11.81 -11.19
CA VAL A 157 13.81 -11.89 -10.61
C VAL A 157 13.88 -12.52 -9.23
N ILE A 158 13.04 -12.05 -8.31
CA ILE A 158 12.94 -12.58 -6.95
C ILE A 158 11.55 -13.22 -6.80
N PRO A 159 11.43 -14.55 -6.84
CA PRO A 159 10.14 -15.24 -6.73
C PRO A 159 9.67 -15.37 -5.28
N HIS A 160 9.78 -14.28 -4.51
CA HIS A 160 9.43 -14.22 -3.08
C HIS A 160 9.10 -12.78 -2.71
N VAL A 161 7.83 -12.51 -2.45
CA VAL A 161 7.34 -11.19 -2.00
C VAL A 161 6.56 -11.38 -0.70
N ASP A 162 6.88 -10.56 0.30
CA ASP A 162 6.39 -10.74 1.68
C ASP A 162 6.84 -12.10 2.26
N LYS A 163 6.27 -12.57 3.36
CA LYS A 163 6.66 -13.82 4.05
C LYS A 163 5.97 -15.07 3.48
N PHE A 164 6.62 -16.23 3.60
CA PHE A 164 5.94 -17.52 3.39
C PHE A 164 4.88 -17.80 4.45
N MET A 165 3.82 -18.50 4.02
CA MET A 165 2.72 -19.02 4.81
C MET A 165 2.82 -20.55 4.91
N GLU A 166 2.11 -21.17 5.85
CA GLU A 166 2.17 -22.62 6.09
C GLU A 166 1.72 -23.47 4.89
N ASN A 167 0.87 -22.92 4.03
CA ASN A 167 0.37 -23.59 2.83
C ASN A 167 1.36 -23.54 1.64
N GLY A 168 2.56 -23.00 1.83
CA GLY A 168 3.59 -22.89 0.80
C GLY A 168 3.48 -21.68 -0.12
N TYR A 169 2.40 -20.90 -0.02
CA TYR A 169 2.28 -19.60 -0.70
C TYR A 169 2.95 -18.50 0.11
N THR A 170 3.31 -17.42 -0.56
CA THR A 170 3.70 -16.16 0.08
C THR A 170 2.47 -15.38 0.52
N LYS A 171 2.63 -14.50 1.51
CA LYS A 171 1.54 -13.63 1.96
C LYS A 171 1.08 -12.68 0.85
N GLU A 172 1.95 -12.31 -0.09
CA GLU A 172 1.54 -11.50 -1.25
C GLU A 172 0.59 -12.26 -2.17
N GLU A 173 0.80 -13.56 -2.39
CA GLU A 173 -0.11 -14.40 -3.20
C GLU A 173 -1.46 -14.65 -2.52
N MET A 174 -1.54 -14.50 -1.20
CA MET A 174 -2.76 -14.69 -0.41
C MET A 174 -3.61 -13.43 -0.21
N LYS A 175 -3.13 -12.25 -0.65
CA LYS A 175 -3.83 -10.95 -0.52
C LYS A 175 -4.78 -10.69 -1.68
#